data_AF-A0A5K1G027-F1
#
_entry.id   AF-A0A5K1G027-F1
#
_cell.length_a   1.000
_cell.length_b   1.000
_cell.length_c   1.000
_cell.angle_alpha   90.00
_cell.angle_beta   90.00
_cell.angle_gamma   90.00
#
_symmetry.space_group_name_H-M   'P 1'
#
loop_
_entity.id
_entity.type
_entity.pdbx_description
1 polymer ?
#
loop_
_entity_poly.entity_id
_entity_poly.type
_entity_poly.pdbx_seq_one_letter_code
_entity_poly.pdbx_strand_id
1 'polypeptide(L)' 'LNRCRKSCRLRWLNYLSPNINRGPFAPDEDDLIIRMQRLLGN' A
#
# COMPACT_ATOMS: atom_id res chain seq x y z
N LEU A 1 -6.31 -14.38 21.02
CA LEU A 1 -5.41 -13.46 20.28
C LEU A 1 -5.91 -12.02 20.50
N ASN A 2 -5.40 -11.30 21.51
CA ASN A 2 -5.85 -9.91 21.77
C ASN A 2 -5.28 -8.99 20.68
N ARG A 3 -6.10 -8.69 19.67
CA ARG A 3 -5.78 -7.69 18.64
C ARG A 3 -6.46 -6.39 19.03
N CYS A 4 -5.70 -5.31 19.15
CA CYS A 4 -6.30 -3.99 19.39
C CYS A 4 -7.00 -3.50 18.11
N ARG A 5 -8.05 -2.69 18.26
CA ARG A 5 -8.84 -2.15 17.13
C ARG A 5 -7.96 -1.49 16.06
N LYS A 6 -6.92 -0.77 16.48
CA LYS A 6 -5.93 -0.15 15.58
C LYS A 6 -5.20 -1.18 14.73
N SER A 7 -4.70 -2.25 15.33
CA SER A 7 -3.99 -3.33 14.63
C SER A 7 -4.91 -4.07 13.67
N CYS A 8 -6.15 -4.37 14.08
CA CYS A 8 -7.15 -4.98 13.19
C CYS A 8 -7.44 -4.09 11.97
N ARG A 9 -7.66 -2.79 12.19
CA ARG A 9 -7.94 -1.84 11.10
C ARG A 9 -6.76 -1.72 10.15
N LEU A 10 -5.54 -1.61 10.68
CA LEU A 10 -4.33 -1.53 9.86
C LEU A 10 -4.13 -2.81 9.05
N ARG A 11 -4.35 -3.98 9.66
CA ARG A 11 -4.29 -5.27 8.97
C ARG A 11 -5.31 -5.34 7.83
N TRP A 12 -6.54 -4.87 8.06
CA TRP A 12 -7.54 -4.84 7.00
C TRP A 12 -7.12 -3.96 5.83
N LEU A 13 -6.73 -2.71 6.11
CA LEU A 13 -6.38 -1.73 5.08
C LEU A 13 -5.14 -2.11 4.26
N ASN A 14 -4.15 -2.75 4.89
CA ASN A 14 -2.87 -3.03 4.23
C ASN A 14 -2.78 -4.45 3.68
N TYR A 15 -3.59 -5.40 4.18
CA TYR A 15 -3.41 -6.81 3.85
C TYR A 15 -4.66 -7.63 3.59
N LEU A 16 -5.86 -7.22 4.00
CA LEU A 16 -7.05 -8.07 3.84
C LEU A 16 -8.11 -7.50 2.91
N SER A 17 -8.14 -6.18 2.73
CA SER A 17 -9.09 -5.54 1.82
C SER A 17 -8.95 -6.13 0.41
N PRO A 18 -10.06 -6.53 -0.24
CA PRO A 18 -10.04 -7.12 -1.58
C PRO A 18 -9.60 -6.12 -2.66
N ASN A 19 -9.66 -4.83 -2.36
CA ASN A 19 -9.27 -3.76 -3.28
C ASN A 19 -7.74 -3.56 -3.36
N ILE A 20 -6.96 -4.32 -2.59
CA ILE A 20 -5.50 -4.25 -2.64
C ILE A 20 -5.02 -5.10 -3.81
N ASN A 21 -4.43 -4.46 -4.80
CA ASN A 21 -3.70 -5.16 -5.85
C ASN A 21 -2.43 -5.79 -5.26
N ARG A 22 -2.25 -7.10 -5.44
CA ARG A 22 -1.07 -7.86 -4.99
C ARG A 22 -0.18 -8.31 -6.14
N GLY A 23 -0.56 -8.00 -7.37
CA GLY A 23 0.26 -8.24 -8.53
C GLY A 23 1.50 -7.35 -8.54
N PRO A 24 2.45 -7.62 -9.44
CA PRO A 24 3.53 -6.68 -9.71
C PRO A 24 2.95 -5.34 -10.18
N PHE A 25 3.68 -4.26 -9.93
CA PHE A 25 3.37 -2.97 -10.53
C PHE A 25 3.52 -3.06 -12.04
N ALA A 26 2.64 -2.35 -12.75
CA ALA A 26 2.83 -2.12 -14.17
C ALA A 26 4.00 -1.12 -14.39
N PRO A 27 4.68 -1.16 -15.54
CA PRO A 27 5.82 -0.27 -15.80
C PRO A 27 5.50 1.22 -15.64
N ASP A 28 4.28 1.64 -15.97
CA ASP A 28 3.80 3.01 -15.79
C ASP A 28 3.57 3.38 -14.32
N GLU A 29 3.14 2.41 -13.50
CA GLU A 29 3.03 2.58 -12.05
C GLU A 29 4.41 2.74 -11.41
N ASP A 30 5.40 1.94 -11.83
CA ASP A 30 6.79 2.05 -11.37
C ASP A 30 7.39 3.44 -11.70
N ASP A 31 7.21 3.90 -12.94
CA ASP A 31 7.66 5.22 -13.37
C ASP A 31 6.97 6.35 -12.58
N LEU A 32 5.69 6.17 -12.28
CA LEU A 32 4.94 7.12 -11.47
C LEU A 32 5.47 7.17 -10.03
N ILE A 33 5.72 6.02 -9.42
CA ILE A 33 6.30 5.92 -8.07
C ILE A 33 7.64 6.66 -8.00
N ILE A 34 8.54 6.42 -8.95
CA ILE A 34 9.85 7.08 -9.01
C ILE A 34 9.69 8.60 -9.17
N ARG A 35 8.78 9.03 -10.05
CA ARG A 35 8.53 10.46 -10.30
C ARG A 35 7.97 11.15 -9.06
N MET A 36 7.02 10.52 -8.37
CA MET A 36 6.43 11.05 -7.15
C MET A 36 7.48 11.13 -6.03
N GLN A 37 8.34 10.11 -5.89
CA GLN A 37 9.44 10.13 -4.92
C GLN A 37 10.42 11.28 -5.18
N ARG A 38 10.77 11.55 -6.46
CA ARG A 38 11.63 12.68 -6.82
C ARG A 38 10.99 14.04 -6.56
N LEU A 39 9.67 14.15 -6.77
CA LEU A 39 8.94 15.41 -6.66
C LEU A 39 8.63 15.79 -5.21
N LEU A 40 8.12 14.84 -4.43
CA LEU A 40 7.60 15.10 -3.09
C LEU A 40 8.62 14.77 -2.00
N GLY A 41 9.52 13.83 -2.27
CA GLY A 41 10.48 13.34 -1.28
C GLY A 41 9.83 12.64 -0.09
N ASN A 42 10.70 12.01 0.70
CA ASN A 42 10.51 11.58 2.08
C ASN A 42 11.90 11.42 2.68
#